data_AF-A0AA95M298-F1
#
_entry.id   AF-A0AA95M298-F1
#
_cell.length_a   1.000
_cell.length_b   1.000
_cell.length_c   1.000
_cell.angle_alpha   90.00
_cell.angle_beta   90.00
_cell.angle_gamma   90.00
#
_symmetry.space_group_name_H-M   'P 1'
#
loop_
_entity.id
_entity.type
_entity.pdbx_description
1 polymer ?
#
loop_
_entity_poly.entity_id
_entity_poly.type
_entity_poly.pdbx_seq_one_letter_code
_entity_poly.pdbx_strand_id
1 'polypeptide(L)'
;MRRHFSRKVFTITTTEEIAAILASLDHPLAPYWLNNDLIKRTIATSYDYWVEDTEIPMSLADFVSQYLAHAEYLGGIFSNIHDPS
;
A
#
# COMPACT_ATOMS: atom_id res chain seq x y z
N MET A 1 -0.23 -18.79 -34.19
CA MET A 1 -0.68 -18.55 -32.80
C MET A 1 -0.45 -17.08 -32.47
N ARG A 2 -1.51 -16.27 -32.39
CA ARG A 2 -1.38 -14.85 -32.01
C ARG A 2 -1.59 -14.76 -30.49
N ARG A 3 -0.55 -14.46 -29.73
CA ARG A 3 -0.69 -14.12 -28.31
C ARG A 3 -1.55 -12.86 -28.22
N HIS A 4 -2.77 -12.98 -27.72
CA HIS A 4 -3.57 -11.83 -27.35
C HIS A 4 -2.96 -11.26 -26.08
N PHE A 5 -2.18 -10.18 -26.21
CA PHE A 5 -1.87 -9.33 -25.07
C PHE A 5 -3.12 -8.48 -24.81
N SER A 6 -4.04 -8.98 -24.01
CA SER A 6 -5.01 -8.11 -23.35
C SER A 6 -4.21 -7.23 -22.41
N ARG A 7 -4.02 -5.95 -22.79
CA ARG A 7 -3.50 -4.92 -21.89
C ARG A 7 -4.50 -4.87 -20.72
N LYS A 8 -4.16 -5.46 -19.57
CA LYS A 8 -4.98 -5.30 -18.35
C LYS A 8 -5.13 -3.79 -18.15
N VAL A 9 -6.36 -3.30 -18.12
CA VAL A 9 -6.62 -1.93 -17.68
C VAL A 9 -6.28 -1.93 -16.20
N PHE A 10 -5.10 -1.39 -15.89
CA PHE A 10 -4.64 -1.30 -14.52
C PHE A 10 -5.37 -0.11 -13.87
N THR A 11 -6.24 -0.39 -12.90
CA THR A 11 -6.80 0.67 -12.07
C THR A 11 -5.71 1.15 -11.13
N ILE A 12 -5.31 2.42 -11.25
CA ILE A 12 -4.32 3.04 -10.38
C ILE A 12 -4.91 3.14 -8.97
N THR A 13 -4.16 2.67 -7.97
CA THR A 13 -4.57 2.78 -6.58
C THR A 13 -4.42 4.22 -6.09
N THR A 14 -5.44 4.72 -5.42
CA THR A 14 -5.48 6.09 -4.90
C THR A 14 -5.09 6.17 -3.44
N THR A 15 -4.65 7.36 -3.00
CA THR A 15 -4.38 7.61 -1.58
C THR A 15 -5.62 7.55 -0.71
N GLU A 16 -6.79 7.84 -1.27
CA GLU A 16 -8.10 7.77 -0.63
C GLU A 16 -8.50 6.33 -0.31
N GLU A 17 -8.21 5.38 -1.21
CA GLU A 17 -8.41 3.95 -0.97
C GLU A 17 -7.51 3.45 0.16
N ILE A 18 -6.23 3.86 0.16
CA ILE A 18 -5.32 3.55 1.28
C ILE A 18 -5.83 4.16 2.59
N ALA A 19 -6.28 5.41 2.56
CA ALA A 19 -6.80 6.10 3.74
C ALA A 19 -8.03 5.40 4.32
N ALA A 20 -8.98 4.96 3.49
CA ALA A 20 -10.16 4.22 3.92
C ALA A 20 -9.79 2.91 4.63
N ILE A 21 -8.79 2.18 4.10
CA ILE A 21 -8.29 0.96 4.72
C ILE A 21 -7.62 1.27 6.05
N LEU A 22 -6.67 2.22 6.08
CA LEU A 22 -5.96 2.60 7.31
C LEU A 22 -6.92 3.06 8.41
N ALA A 23 -7.98 3.79 8.08
CA ALA A 23 -9.01 4.23 9.02
C ALA A 23 -9.82 3.07 9.64
N SER A 24 -9.83 1.90 8.99
CA SER A 24 -10.54 0.70 9.45
C SER A 24 -9.68 -0.28 10.26
N LEU A 25 -8.36 -0.06 10.34
CA LEU A 25 -7.42 -0.98 10.95
C LEU A 25 -7.10 -0.60 12.41
N ASP A 26 -7.17 -1.58 13.30
CA ASP A 26 -6.71 -1.47 14.68
C ASP A 26 -5.20 -1.79 14.76
N HIS A 27 -4.37 -0.82 14.38
CA HIS A 27 -2.91 -0.94 14.44
C HIS A 27 -2.28 0.36 14.95
N PRO A 28 -1.27 0.32 15.84
CA PRO A 28 -0.65 1.52 16.40
C PRO A 28 -0.09 2.51 15.35
N LEU A 29 0.40 1.99 14.22
CA LEU A 29 0.91 2.80 13.11
C LEU A 29 -0.18 3.33 12.17
N ALA A 30 -1.38 2.74 12.16
CA ALA A 30 -2.41 3.09 11.19
C ALA A 30 -2.84 4.57 11.29
N PRO A 31 -3.07 5.17 12.48
CA PRO A 31 -3.36 6.60 12.58
C PRO A 31 -2.21 7.50 12.10
N TYR A 32 -0.95 7.10 12.31
CA TYR A 32 0.21 7.85 11.85
C TYR A 32 0.31 7.82 10.32
N TRP A 33 0.20 6.63 9.72
CA TRP A 33 0.24 6.45 8.26
C TRP A 33 -0.95 7.14 7.57
N LEU A 34 -2.13 7.12 8.20
CA LEU A 34 -3.33 7.79 7.70
C LEU A 34 -3.09 9.30 7.49
N ASN A 35 -2.33 9.92 8.37
CA ASN A 35 -2.00 11.35 8.33
C ASN A 35 -0.74 11.67 7.50
N ASN A 36 -0.09 10.68 6.90
CA ASN A 36 1.13 10.87 6.11
C ASN A 36 0.88 10.56 4.63
N ASP A 37 0.76 11.61 3.82
CA ASP A 37 0.50 11.48 2.38
C ASP A 37 1.63 10.78 1.60
N LEU A 38 2.88 10.94 2.05
CA LEU A 38 4.01 10.26 1.42
C LEU A 38 3.88 8.74 1.60
N ILE A 39 3.59 8.28 2.82
CA ILE A 39 3.37 6.86 3.10
C ILE A 39 2.23 6.30 2.27
N LYS A 40 1.07 6.98 2.24
CA LYS A 40 -0.09 6.53 1.44
C LYS A 40 0.25 6.42 -0.05
N ARG A 41 0.96 7.40 -0.62
CA ARG A 41 1.40 7.36 -2.02
C ARG A 41 2.38 6.23 -2.29
N THR A 42 3.32 5.97 -1.37
CA THR A 42 4.27 4.87 -1.52
C THR A 42 3.56 3.52 -1.49
N ILE A 43 2.61 3.30 -0.56
CA ILE A 43 1.86 2.04 -0.49
C ILE A 43 1.03 1.83 -1.77
N ALA A 44 0.32 2.87 -2.23
CA ALA A 44 -0.47 2.80 -3.46
C ALA A 44 0.40 2.42 -4.67
N THR A 45 1.52 3.11 -4.85
CA THR A 45 2.49 2.83 -5.92
C THR A 45 3.06 1.41 -5.81
N SER A 46 3.43 0.97 -4.60
CA SER A 46 3.97 -0.37 -4.39
C SER A 46 2.96 -1.47 -4.66
N TYR A 47 1.68 -1.26 -4.32
CA TYR A 47 0.62 -2.21 -4.66
C TYR A 47 0.39 -2.26 -6.17
N ASP A 48 0.45 -1.10 -6.83
CA ASP A 48 0.32 -1.04 -8.29
C ASP A 48 1.40 -1.89 -8.98
N TYR A 49 2.65 -1.74 -8.56
CA TYR A 49 3.75 -2.60 -9.02
C TYR A 49 3.57 -4.08 -8.66
N TRP A 50 3.11 -4.39 -7.45
CA TRP A 50 2.87 -5.78 -7.05
C TRP A 50 1.88 -6.48 -7.98
N VAL A 51 0.76 -5.83 -8.30
CA VAL A 51 -0.29 -6.39 -9.16
C VAL A 51 0.18 -6.47 -10.62
N GLU A 52 1.04 -5.56 -11.07
CA GLU A 52 1.66 -5.63 -12.41
C GLU A 52 2.67 -6.78 -12.52
N ASP A 53 3.55 -6.94 -11.53
CA ASP A 53 4.76 -7.77 -11.67
C ASP A 53 4.60 -9.21 -11.17
N THR A 54 3.76 -9.46 -10.16
CA THR A 54 3.80 -10.75 -9.46
C THR A 54 2.79 -11.78 -9.96
N GLU A 55 1.71 -11.36 -10.62
CA GLU A 55 0.50 -12.17 -10.88
C GLU A 55 -0.11 -12.86 -9.63
N ILE A 56 0.39 -12.56 -8.42
CA ILE A 56 -0.08 -13.15 -7.17
C ILE A 56 -1.33 -12.38 -6.71
N PRO A 57 -2.49 -13.05 -6.57
CA PRO A 57 -3.70 -12.40 -6.08
C PRO A 57 -3.52 -11.96 -4.63
N MET A 58 -3.62 -10.66 -4.38
CA MET A 58 -3.66 -10.06 -3.05
C MET A 58 -4.63 -8.89 -3.09
N SER A 59 -5.46 -8.73 -2.06
CA SER A 59 -6.32 -7.56 -1.96
C SER A 59 -5.52 -6.35 -1.48
N LEU A 60 -5.99 -5.14 -1.79
CA LEU A 60 -5.37 -3.92 -1.29
C LEU A 60 -5.34 -3.88 0.25
N ALA A 61 -6.41 -4.36 0.89
CA ALA A 61 -6.51 -4.42 2.35
C ALA A 61 -5.47 -5.37 2.96
N ASP A 62 -5.27 -6.55 2.36
CA ASP A 62 -4.26 -7.52 2.81
C ASP A 62 -2.85 -6.98 2.61
N PHE A 63 -2.60 -6.28 1.50
CA PHE A 63 -1.31 -5.67 1.21
C PHE A 63 -0.96 -4.57 2.23
N VAL A 64 -1.90 -3.67 2.51
CA VAL A 64 -1.74 -2.62 3.54
C VAL A 64 -1.52 -3.23 4.92
N SER A 65 -2.27 -4.28 5.26
CA SER A 65 -2.13 -4.99 6.55
C SER A 65 -0.77 -5.65 6.70
N GLN A 66 -0.23 -6.27 5.63
CA GLN A 66 1.12 -6.82 5.62
C GLN A 66 2.19 -5.74 5.74
N TYR A 67 2.03 -4.60 5.06
CA TYR A 67 2.93 -3.46 5.21
C TYR A 67 2.99 -2.98 6.67
N LEU A 68 1.84 -2.84 7.33
CA LEU A 68 1.79 -2.45 8.74
C LEU A 68 2.44 -3.48 9.66
N ALA A 69 2.14 -4.77 9.46
CA ALA A 69 2.70 -5.86 10.26
C ALA A 69 4.23 -6.00 10.12
N HIS A 70 4.79 -5.53 9.01
CA HIS A 70 6.22 -5.60 8.70
C HIS A 70 6.89 -4.23 8.62
N ALA A 71 6.27 -3.20 9.19
CA ALA A 71 6.76 -1.81 9.14
C ALA A 71 8.18 -1.64 9.68
N GLU A 72 8.56 -2.45 10.68
CA GLU A 72 9.92 -2.47 11.24
C GLU A 72 11.01 -2.88 10.23
N TYR A 73 10.67 -3.75 9.28
CA TYR A 73 11.57 -4.20 8.22
C TYR A 73 11.63 -3.21 7.04
N LEU A 74 10.54 -2.46 6.83
CA LEU A 74 10.48 -1.39 5.83
C LEU A 74 11.36 -0.19 6.25
N GLY A 75 11.41 0.09 7.56
CA GLY A 75 12.22 1.15 8.14
C GLY A 75 11.83 2.57 7.71
N GLY A 76 12.66 3.55 8.09
CA GLY A 76 12.52 4.95 7.66
C GLY A 76 11.16 5.54 8.05
N ILE A 77 10.46 6.11 7.05
CA ILE A 77 9.16 6.77 7.26
C ILE A 77 8.06 5.82 7.75
N PHE A 78 8.22 4.50 7.54
CA PHE A 78 7.20 3.50 7.88
C PHE A 78 7.26 3.08 9.35
N SER A 79 8.43 3.09 9.99
CA SER A 79 8.64 2.58 11.35
C SER A 79 8.52 3.65 12.45
N ASN A 80 8.54 4.94 12.10
CA ASN A 80 8.70 6.03 13.07
C ASN A 80 7.39 6.73 13.40
N ILE A 81 6.87 6.53 14.63
CA ILE A 81 5.73 7.30 15.19
C ILE A 81 6.18 8.70 15.68
N HIS A 82 7.49 8.90 15.84
CA HIS A 82 8.10 10.04 16.54
C HIS A 82 9.03 10.87 15.66
N ASP A 83 8.74 11.03 14.37
CA ASP A 83 9.49 11.98 13.54
C ASP A 83 8.69 13.29 13.40
N PRO A 84 8.82 14.26 14.34
CA PRO A 84 8.34 15.60 14.10
C PRO A 84 9.32 16.25 13.14
N SER A 85 8.97 16.25 11.85
CA SER A 85 9.57 17.15 10.87
C SER A 85 9.49 18.60 11.33
#